data_AF-A0A2V7MEK3-F1
#
_entry.id   AF-A0A2V7MEK3-F1
#
_cell.length_a   1.000
_cell.length_b   1.000
_cell.length_c   1.000
_cell.angle_alpha   90.00
_cell.angle_beta   90.00
_cell.angle_gamma   90.00
#
_symmetry.space_group_name_H-M   'P 1'
#
loop_
_entity.id
_entity.type
_entity.pdbx_description
1 polymer ?
#
loop_
_entity_poly.entity_id
_entity_poly.type
_entity_poly.pdbx_seq_one_letter_code
_entity_poly.pdbx_strand_id
1 'polypeptide(L)' 'MSRRRRVLALVGVTLAAGVFAVGVWVALPLPGALLSPPQVASLTLEDRNGLVLRSTRAGDGSLQRWISLGEI' A
#
# COMPACT_ATOMS: atom_id res chain seq x y z
N MET A 1 41.86 11.68 20.72
CA MET A 1 41.03 12.09 19.56
C MET A 1 40.54 13.51 19.77
N SER A 2 40.69 14.40 18.78
CA SER A 2 40.17 15.76 18.87
C SER A 2 38.64 15.76 18.97
N ARG A 3 38.08 16.73 19.70
CA ARG A 3 36.61 16.89 19.89
C ARG A 3 35.86 16.84 18.55
N ARG A 4 36.45 17.44 17.50
CA ARG A 4 35.92 17.44 16.13
C ARG A 4 35.82 16.03 15.51
N ARG A 5 36.84 15.18 15.67
CA ARG A 5 36.77 13.79 15.17
C ARG A 5 35.68 12.98 15.86
N ARG A 6 35.46 13.19 17.16
CA ARG A 6 34.37 12.53 17.89
C ARG A 6 32.99 12.98 17.41
N VAL A 7 32.80 14.28 17.17
CA VAL A 7 31.55 14.82 16.63
C VAL A 7 31.28 14.26 15.23
N LEU A 8 32.28 14.26 14.34
CA LEU A 8 32.12 13.71 12.98
C LEU A 8 31.80 12.21 13.00
N ALA A 9 32.45 11.45 13.89
CA ALA A 9 32.14 10.03 14.06
C ALA A 9 30.70 9.80 14.54
N LEU A 10 30.24 10.58 15.51
CA LEU A 10 28.85 10.51 15.99
C LEU A 10 27.85 10.85 14.89
N VAL A 11 28.08 11.92 14.13
CA VAL A 11 27.21 12.29 13.00
C VAL A 11 27.15 11.18 11.97
N GLY A 12 28.31 10.60 11.61
CA GLY A 12 28.36 9.49 10.65
C GLY A 12 27.60 8.26 11.12
N VAL A 13 27.76 7.87 12.39
CA VAL A 13 27.04 6.74 12.98
C VAL A 13 25.54 6.99 12.99
N THR A 14 25.09 8.18 13.39
CA THR A 14 23.67 8.54 13.40
C THR A 14 23.08 8.51 12.00
N LEU A 15 23.80 9.02 10.99
CA LEU A 15 23.35 9.01 9.61
C LEU A 15 23.23 7.57 9.07
N ALA A 16 24.24 6.75 9.32
CA ALA A 16 24.24 5.34 8.91
C ALA A 16 23.10 4.55 9.57
N ALA A 17 22.86 4.77 10.87
CA ALA A 17 21.74 4.15 11.58
C ALA A 17 20.39 4.58 11.00
N GLY A 18 20.23 5.86 10.65
CA GLY A 18 19.01 6.37 10.01
C GLY A 18 18.75 5.71 8.66
N VAL A 19 19.76 5.64 7.79
CA VAL A 19 19.64 4.97 6.48
C VAL A 19 19.31 3.50 6.65
N PHE A 20 19.96 2.80 7.58
CA PHE A 20 19.69 1.40 7.86
C PHE A 20 18.26 1.18 8.35
N ALA A 21 17.78 2.00 9.28
CA ALA A 21 16.42 1.91 9.80
C ALA A 21 15.37 2.12 8.71
N VAL A 22 15.57 3.09 7.81
CA VAL A 22 14.70 3.30 6.64
C VAL A 22 14.73 2.10 5.71
N GLY A 23 15.91 1.55 5.41
CA GLY A 23 16.05 0.36 4.57
C GLY A 23 15.30 -0.85 5.15
N VAL A 24 15.42 -1.09 6.45
CA VAL A 24 14.67 -2.15 7.14
C VAL A 24 13.17 -1.88 7.07
N TRP A 25 12.72 -0.65 7.31
CA TRP A 25 11.30 -0.28 7.25
C TRP A 25 10.69 -0.52 5.86
N VAL A 26 11.42 -0.19 4.78
CA VAL A 26 10.97 -0.43 3.39
C VAL A 26 10.95 -1.92 3.05
N ALA A 27 11.91 -2.70 3.58
CA ALA A 27 12.00 -4.13 3.31
C ALA A 27 11.00 -4.98 4.11
N LEU A 28 10.42 -4.43 5.18
CA LEU A 28 9.42 -5.13 5.97
C LEU A 28 8.13 -5.29 5.14
N PRO A 29 7.57 -6.51 5.08
CA PRO A 29 6.32 -6.73 4.37
C PRO A 29 5.20 -5.93 5.02
N LEU A 30 4.35 -5.33 4.18
CA LEU A 30 3.12 -4.71 4.65
C LEU A 30 2.22 -5.78 5.30
N PRO A 31 1.58 -5.48 6.45
CA PRO A 31 0.56 -6.35 7.01
C PRO A 31 -0.50 -6.69 5.97
N GLY A 32 -0.84 -7.97 5.82
CA GLY A 32 -1.80 -8.43 4.80
C GLY A 32 -3.20 -7.79 4.91
N ALA A 33 -3.56 -7.31 6.11
CA ALA A 33 -4.78 -6.54 6.33
C ALA A 33 -4.80 -5.19 5.58
N LEU A 34 -3.64 -4.57 5.35
CA LEU A 34 -3.52 -3.34 4.55
C LEU A 34 -3.57 -3.60 3.04
N LEU A 35 -3.22 -4.83 2.62
CA LEU A 35 -3.31 -5.27 1.23
C LEU A 35 -4.71 -5.77 0.88
N SER A 36 -5.51 -6.10 1.88
CA SER A 36 -6.90 -6.54 1.67
C SER A 36 -7.71 -5.34 1.19
N PRO A 37 -8.45 -5.46 0.08
CA PRO A 37 -9.36 -4.41 -0.33
C PRO A 37 -10.32 -4.11 0.82
N PRO A 38 -10.68 -2.84 1.06
CA PRO A 38 -11.65 -2.52 2.09
C PRO A 38 -12.92 -3.32 1.85
N GLN A 39 -13.47 -3.88 2.94
CA GLN A 39 -14.71 -4.67 2.98
C GLN A 39 -15.90 -3.74 2.73
N VAL A 40 -15.96 -3.19 1.52
CA VAL A 40 -17.09 -2.42 1.01
C VAL A 40 -18.05 -3.42 0.40
N ALA A 41 -19.34 -3.23 0.66
CA ALA A 41 -20.40 -4.08 0.11
C ALA A 41 -20.22 -4.23 -1.41
N SER A 42 -19.95 -5.46 -1.86
CA SER A 42 -19.82 -5.80 -3.26
C SER A 42 -20.94 -6.76 -3.66
N LEU A 43 -21.59 -6.46 -4.78
CA LEU A 43 -22.54 -7.31 -5.46
C LEU A 43 -21.94 -7.82 -6.78
N THR A 44 -22.04 -9.13 -7.00
CA THR A 44 -21.81 -9.78 -8.30
C THR A 44 -23.11 -10.44 -8.73
N LEU A 45 -23.56 -10.15 -9.94
CA LEU A 45 -24.73 -10.74 -10.55
C LEU A 45 -24.27 -11.83 -11.52
N GLU A 46 -24.73 -13.05 -11.30
CA GLU A 46 -24.42 -14.22 -12.12
C GLU A 46 -25.68 -14.72 -12.84
N ASP A 47 -25.50 -15.38 -13.98
CA ASP A 47 -26.55 -16.10 -14.66
C ASP A 47 -26.84 -17.46 -13.98
N ARG A 48 -27.83 -18.20 -14.48
CA ARG A 48 -28.20 -19.52 -13.94
C ARG A 48 -27.11 -20.60 -14.08
N ASN A 49 -26.10 -20.35 -14.89
CA ASN A 49 -24.97 -21.23 -15.16
C ASN A 49 -23.69 -20.75 -14.44
N GLY A 50 -23.78 -19.70 -13.61
CA GLY A 50 -22.64 -19.12 -12.89
C GLY A 50 -21.78 -18.17 -13.71
N LEU A 51 -22.24 -17.70 -14.89
CA LEU A 51 -21.53 -16.70 -15.67
C LEU A 51 -21.76 -15.30 -15.11
N VAL A 52 -20.68 -14.55 -14.87
CA VAL A 52 -20.75 -13.17 -14.36
C VAL A 52 -21.37 -12.24 -15.42
N LEU A 53 -22.50 -11.64 -15.07
CA LEU A 53 -23.20 -10.64 -15.90
C LEU A 53 -22.78 -9.21 -15.53
N ARG A 54 -22.66 -8.93 -14.22
CA ARG A 54 -22.25 -7.62 -13.68
C ARG A 54 -21.50 -7.78 -12.37
N SER A 55 -20.61 -6.84 -12.09
CA SER A 55 -19.90 -6.75 -10.81
C SER A 55 -19.81 -5.28 -10.38
N THR A 56 -19.83 -5.05 -9.07
CA THR A 56 -19.50 -3.75 -8.45
C THR A 56 -18.00 -3.57 -8.25
N ARG A 57 -17.20 -4.55 -8.67
CA ARG A 57 -15.73 -4.58 -8.56
C ARG A 57 -15.11 -5.00 -9.90
N ALA A 58 -14.07 -4.30 -10.32
CA ALA A 58 -13.28 -4.69 -11.50
C ALA A 58 -12.37 -5.88 -11.18
N GLY A 59 -11.79 -6.51 -12.22
CA GLY A 59 -10.93 -7.69 -12.08
C GLY A 59 -9.65 -7.46 -11.27
N ASP A 60 -9.23 -6.21 -11.11
CA ASP A 60 -8.09 -5.79 -10.27
C ASP A 60 -8.47 -5.51 -8.81
N GLY A 61 -9.75 -5.69 -8.46
CA GLY A 61 -10.27 -5.42 -7.14
C GLY A 61 -10.65 -3.96 -6.90
N SER A 62 -10.58 -3.06 -7.87
CA SER A 62 -11.06 -1.67 -7.71
C SER A 62 -12.59 -1.60 -7.70
N LEU A 63 -13.15 -0.59 -7.01
CA LEU A 63 -14.60 -0.35 -7.02
C LEU A 63 -15.03 0.12 -8.41
N GLN A 64 -15.90 -0.64 -9.07
CA GLN A 64 -16.63 -0.15 -10.23
C GLN A 64 -17.79 0.71 -9.73
N ARG A 65 -17.59 2.03 -9.75
CA ARG A 65 -18.64 3.01 -9.46
C ARG A 65 -19.23 3.54 -10.75
N TRP A 66 -20.56 3.60 -10.80
CA TRP A 66 -21.26 4.42 -11.78
C TRP A 66 -21.07 5.89 -11.40
N ILE A 67 -20.35 6.63 -12.23
CA ILE A 67 -20.30 8.09 -12.16
C ILE A 67 -21.36 8.67 -13.10
N SER A 68 -21.89 9.84 -12.75
CA SER A 68 -22.83 10.51 -13.66
C SER A 68 -22.09 11.00 -14.90
N LEU A 69 -22.78 11.12 -16.04
CA LEU A 69 -22.15 11.62 -17.28
C LEU A 69 -21.55 13.03 -17.11
N GLY A 70 -22.08 13.84 -16.18
CA GLY A 70 -21.55 15.17 -15.88
C GLY A 70 -20.35 15.19 -14.93
N GLU A 71 -19.94 14.05 -14.39
CA GLU A 71 -18.73 13.89 -13.57
C GLU A 71 -17.53 13.35 -14.40
N ILE A 72 -17.72 13.14 -15.70
CA ILE A 72 -16.67 12.77 -16.66
C ILE A 72 -16.04 14.02 -17.25
#